data_AF-A0A8K0AE70-F1
#
_entry.id   AF-A0A8K0AE70-F1
#
_cell.length_a   1.000
_cell.length_b   1.000
_cell.length_c   1.000
_cell.angle_alpha   90.00
_cell.angle_beta   90.00
_cell.angle_gamma   90.00
#
_symmetry.space_group_name_H-M   'P 1'
#
loop_
_entity.id
_entity.type
_entity.pdbx_description
1 polymer ?
#
loop_
_entity_poly.entity_id
_entity_poly.type
_entity_poly.pdbx_seq_one_letter_code
_entity_poly.pdbx_strand_id
1 'polypeptide(L)'
;MIIQAVKDGNGSYRESQMKMACRNIHDNLRRRAREETLGVTDQKKKEKKHRSRQERLRTDRVEVGKKILSKDDLKFLEAAPRKLMSDEEAGENKTWIVRHPRWRSPRLTRIVQKCQAILDKQVTSKRNSHVRQDTGLLSDRPMPTDVASCYLDVDWERGDGSPSGGEGSPSGGEGSPSGGEGSPSGGEGSPSGGEGSLSESEGNLSGVQKLAASETPSESEISSSEE
;
A
#
# COMPACT_ATOMS: atom_id res chain seq x y z
N MET A 1 2.48 3.05 40.78
CA MET A 1 2.50 2.86 42.24
C MET A 1 2.57 1.40 42.70
N ILE A 2 2.02 0.40 41.98
CA ILE A 2 2.02 -1.01 42.45
C ILE A 2 3.40 -1.70 42.35
N ILE A 3 4.25 -1.29 41.40
CA ILE A 3 5.55 -1.94 41.15
C ILE A 3 6.58 -1.64 42.27
N GLN A 4 6.41 -0.56 43.05
CA GLN A 4 7.34 -0.20 44.12
C GLN A 4 7.10 -1.00 45.41
N ALA A 5 5.83 -1.32 45.73
CA ALA A 5 5.48 -2.04 46.96
C ALA A 5 5.96 -3.50 47.01
N VAL A 6 6.29 -4.11 45.86
CA VAL A 6 6.83 -5.47 45.77
C VAL A 6 8.30 -5.52 46.19
N LYS A 7 9.05 -4.42 46.02
CA LYS A 7 10.48 -4.35 46.39
C LYS A 7 10.72 -4.16 47.89
N ASP A 8 9.74 -3.63 48.62
CA ASP A 8 9.92 -3.24 50.03
C ASP A 8 9.38 -4.28 51.02
N GLY A 9 8.99 -5.48 50.56
CA GLY A 9 8.69 -6.63 51.43
C GLY A 9 7.57 -6.46 52.47
N ASN A 10 6.75 -5.39 52.39
CA ASN A 10 5.85 -5.01 53.48
C ASN A 10 4.36 -4.89 53.09
N GLY A 11 3.93 -5.56 52.01
CA GLY A 11 2.51 -5.61 51.63
C GLY A 11 1.86 -6.92 52.08
N SER A 12 1.06 -6.90 53.15
CA SER A 12 0.16 -8.02 53.45
C SER A 12 -0.88 -8.12 52.32
N TYR A 13 -0.74 -9.13 51.45
CA TYR A 13 -1.68 -9.37 50.37
C TYR A 13 -2.98 -9.92 50.92
N ARG A 14 -4.10 -9.29 50.58
CA ARG A 14 -5.42 -9.81 50.92
C ARG A 14 -5.63 -11.11 50.14
N GLU A 15 -6.31 -12.08 50.75
CA GLU A 15 -6.61 -13.38 50.12
C GLU A 15 -7.32 -13.22 48.75
N SER A 16 -8.15 -12.19 48.61
CA SER A 16 -8.82 -11.85 47.34
C SER A 16 -7.84 -11.44 46.24
N GLN A 17 -6.77 -10.71 46.58
CA GLN A 17 -5.70 -10.30 45.66
C GLN A 17 -4.87 -11.52 45.23
N MET A 18 -4.57 -12.43 46.16
CA MET A 18 -3.86 -13.68 45.87
C MET A 18 -4.71 -14.58 44.94
N LYS A 19 -6.00 -14.78 45.27
CA LYS A 19 -6.94 -15.54 44.42
C LYS A 19 -7.07 -14.93 43.02
N MET A 20 -7.14 -13.60 42.90
CA MET A 20 -7.19 -12.92 41.60
C MET A 20 -5.89 -13.10 40.82
N ALA A 21 -4.74 -13.00 41.46
CA ALA A 21 -3.44 -13.24 40.82
C ALA A 21 -3.32 -14.69 40.31
N CYS A 22 -3.70 -15.68 41.13
CA CYS A 22 -3.71 -17.09 40.73
C CYS A 22 -4.64 -17.36 39.55
N ARG A 23 -5.87 -16.81 39.56
CA ARG A 23 -6.80 -16.92 38.44
C ARG A 23 -6.23 -16.28 37.18
N ASN A 24 -5.71 -15.07 37.27
CA ASN A 24 -5.10 -14.37 36.13
C ASN A 24 -3.90 -15.14 35.56
N ILE A 25 -3.04 -15.73 36.39
CA ILE A 25 -1.91 -16.55 35.95
C ILE A 25 -2.41 -17.80 35.24
N HIS A 26 -3.36 -18.53 35.85
CA HIS A 26 -3.95 -19.72 35.26
C HIS A 26 -4.61 -19.43 33.91
N ASP A 27 -5.39 -18.35 33.81
CA ASP A 27 -6.06 -17.95 32.57
C ASP A 27 -5.05 -17.48 31.52
N ASN A 28 -3.96 -16.81 31.93
CA ASN A 28 -2.88 -16.45 31.01
C ASN A 28 -2.16 -17.68 30.47
N LEU A 29 -1.87 -18.67 31.32
CA LEU A 29 -1.23 -19.94 30.91
C LEU A 29 -2.14 -20.73 29.98
N ARG A 30 -3.43 -20.87 30.32
CA ARG A 30 -4.43 -21.53 29.48
C ARG A 30 -4.57 -20.82 28.13
N ARG A 31 -4.59 -19.49 28.10
CA ARG A 31 -4.62 -18.70 26.87
C ARG A 31 -3.35 -18.90 26.05
N ARG A 32 -2.16 -18.89 26.67
CA ARG A 32 -0.88 -19.14 25.97
C ARG A 32 -0.83 -20.53 25.36
N ALA A 33 -1.21 -21.57 26.10
CA ALA A 33 -1.27 -22.94 25.59
C ALA A 33 -2.25 -23.08 24.41
N ARG A 34 -3.41 -22.41 24.46
CA ARG A 34 -4.34 -22.32 23.32
C ARG A 34 -3.75 -21.57 22.12
N GLU A 35 -3.09 -20.44 22.35
CA GLU A 35 -2.45 -19.67 21.28
C GLU A 35 -1.27 -20.40 20.63
N GLU A 36 -0.53 -21.20 21.41
CA GLU A 36 0.58 -22.04 20.95
C GLU A 36 0.08 -23.23 20.13
N THR A 37 -0.92 -23.96 20.63
CA THR A 37 -1.55 -25.08 19.91
C THR A 37 -2.23 -24.65 18.61
N LEU A 38 -2.83 -23.45 18.58
CA LEU A 38 -3.45 -22.90 17.38
C LEU A 38 -2.46 -22.15 16.44
N GLY A 39 -1.16 -22.09 16.77
CA GLY A 39 -0.16 -21.36 15.98
C GLY A 39 -0.41 -19.84 15.88
N VAL A 40 -1.32 -19.31 16.70
CA VAL A 40 -1.78 -17.92 16.69
C VAL A 40 -0.64 -16.96 17.04
N THR A 41 0.31 -17.39 17.88
CA THR A 41 1.48 -16.59 18.25
C THR A 41 2.37 -16.29 17.03
N ASP A 42 2.61 -17.28 16.17
CA ASP A 42 3.43 -17.10 14.98
C ASP A 42 2.67 -16.37 13.86
N GLN A 43 1.36 -16.61 13.72
CA GLN A 43 0.51 -15.82 12.85
C GLN A 43 0.53 -14.33 13.23
N LYS A 44 0.35 -14.02 14.53
CA LYS A 44 0.44 -12.65 15.06
C LYS A 44 1.81 -12.02 14.78
N LYS A 45 2.90 -12.77 14.93
CA LYS A 45 4.26 -12.29 14.59
C LYS A 45 4.40 -12.00 13.10
N LYS A 46 3.93 -12.90 12.22
CA LYS A 46 3.95 -12.72 10.75
C LYS A 46 3.15 -11.48 10.35
N GLU A 47 1.95 -11.31 10.88
CA GLU A 47 1.10 -10.14 10.65
C GLU A 47 1.76 -8.85 11.14
N LYS A 48 2.36 -8.85 12.33
CA LYS A 48 3.10 -7.70 12.86
C LYS A 48 4.28 -7.33 11.96
N LYS A 49 5.04 -8.33 11.49
CA LYS A 49 6.15 -8.13 10.55
C LYS A 49 5.67 -7.57 9.21
N HIS A 50 4.60 -8.13 8.65
CA HIS A 50 4.01 -7.66 7.39
C HIS A 50 3.47 -6.22 7.52
N ARG A 51 2.78 -5.91 8.61
CA ARG A 51 2.29 -4.55 8.93
C ARG A 51 3.42 -3.54 9.06
N SER A 52 4.48 -3.88 9.79
CA SER A 52 5.66 -3.02 9.94
C SER A 52 6.35 -2.76 8.60
N ARG A 53 6.46 -3.80 7.77
CA ARG A 53 7.01 -3.70 6.42
C ARG A 53 6.17 -2.78 5.53
N GLN A 54 4.85 -2.93 5.54
CA GLN A 54 3.92 -2.08 4.79
C GLN A 54 4.04 -0.59 5.18
N GLU A 55 4.16 -0.30 6.48
CA GLU A 55 4.34 1.08 6.94
C GLU A 55 5.68 1.65 6.48
N ARG A 56 6.77 0.87 6.61
CA ARG A 56 8.10 1.30 6.12
C ARG A 56 8.06 1.62 4.63
N LEU A 57 7.49 0.72 3.82
CA LEU A 57 7.33 0.96 2.38
C LEU A 57 6.52 2.21 2.08
N ARG A 58 5.44 2.47 2.83
CA ARG A 58 4.64 3.68 2.67
C ARG A 58 5.50 4.92 2.89
N THR A 59 6.22 4.97 4.01
CA THR A 59 7.11 6.09 4.36
C THR A 59 8.20 6.29 3.32
N ASP A 60 8.94 5.23 2.97
CA ASP A 60 10.03 5.27 2.00
C ASP A 60 9.55 5.77 0.63
N ARG A 61 8.37 5.33 0.19
CA ARG A 61 7.79 5.72 -1.10
C ARG A 61 7.25 7.12 -1.10
N VAL A 62 6.64 7.59 -0.01
CA VAL A 62 6.25 9.00 0.13
C VAL A 62 7.50 9.89 0.06
N GLU A 63 8.58 9.50 0.74
CA GLU A 63 9.82 10.27 0.75
C GLU A 63 10.50 10.34 -0.62
N VAL A 64 10.57 9.22 -1.34
CA VAL A 64 11.00 9.20 -2.75
C VAL A 64 10.02 9.99 -3.62
N GLY A 65 8.73 9.83 -3.37
CA GLY A 65 7.64 10.44 -4.13
C GLY A 65 7.70 11.97 -4.14
N LYS A 66 8.11 12.59 -3.03
CA LYS A 66 8.35 14.04 -2.95
C LYS A 66 9.29 14.58 -4.02
N LYS A 67 10.19 13.73 -4.55
CA LYS A 67 11.20 14.11 -5.54
C LYS A 67 10.77 13.84 -6.99
N ILE A 68 9.85 12.91 -7.22
CA ILE A 68 9.56 12.38 -8.57
C ILE A 68 8.09 12.46 -8.99
N LEU A 69 7.15 12.63 -8.05
CA LEU A 69 5.72 12.64 -8.34
C LEU A 69 5.20 14.06 -8.53
N SER A 70 4.09 14.18 -9.27
CA SER A 70 3.31 15.42 -9.28
C SER A 70 2.73 15.66 -7.88
N LYS A 71 2.39 16.91 -7.57
CA LYS A 71 1.76 17.25 -6.28
C LYS A 71 0.47 16.46 -6.03
N ASP A 72 -0.30 16.23 -7.09
CA ASP A 72 -1.54 15.45 -7.03
C ASP A 72 -1.28 13.96 -6.75
N ASP A 73 -0.32 13.34 -7.45
CA ASP A 73 0.04 11.93 -7.21
C ASP A 73 0.70 11.73 -5.85
N LEU A 74 1.46 12.72 -5.37
CA LEU A 74 2.03 12.69 -4.02
C LEU A 74 0.92 12.74 -2.97
N LYS A 75 -0.04 13.66 -3.09
CA LYS A 75 -1.20 13.74 -2.18
C LYS A 75 -2.02 12.45 -2.21
N PHE A 76 -2.22 11.88 -3.39
CA PHE A 76 -2.91 10.61 -3.56
C PHE A 76 -2.16 9.45 -2.87
N LEU A 77 -0.83 9.41 -2.96
CA LEU A 77 0.02 8.43 -2.27
C LEU A 77 0.02 8.61 -0.75
N GLU A 78 0.07 9.85 -0.26
CA GLU A 78 0.09 10.16 1.18
C GLU A 78 -1.19 9.71 1.89
N ALA A 79 -2.34 9.86 1.22
CA ALA A 79 -3.64 9.41 1.71
C ALA A 79 -3.86 7.90 1.56
N ALA A 80 -3.01 7.18 0.82
CA ALA A 80 -3.20 5.76 0.57
C ALA A 80 -2.89 4.91 1.82
N PRO A 81 -3.75 3.93 2.17
CA PRO A 81 -3.52 3.10 3.34
C PRO A 81 -2.31 2.17 3.14
N ARG A 82 -1.51 1.97 4.21
CA ARG A 82 -0.27 1.15 4.20
C ARG A 82 -0.44 -0.24 3.60
N LYS A 83 -1.62 -0.86 3.80
CA LYS A 83 -1.93 -2.21 3.31
C LYS A 83 -1.88 -2.34 1.78
N LEU A 84 -2.02 -1.23 1.07
CA LEU A 84 -1.94 -1.19 -0.39
C LEU A 84 -0.52 -1.10 -0.92
N MET A 85 0.49 -0.98 -0.06
CA MET A 85 1.87 -0.71 -0.50
C MET A 85 2.64 -1.97 -0.86
N SER A 86 2.38 -3.13 -0.27
CA SER A 86 3.25 -4.30 -0.51
C SER A 86 2.80 -5.14 -1.71
N ASP A 87 3.68 -5.30 -2.70
CA ASP A 87 3.57 -6.30 -3.79
C ASP A 87 4.34 -7.59 -3.48
N GLU A 88 5.09 -7.60 -2.39
CA GLU A 88 5.96 -8.73 -2.07
C GLU A 88 5.22 -9.80 -1.29
N GLU A 89 5.23 -11.01 -1.84
CA GLU A 89 4.83 -12.28 -1.27
C GLU A 89 6.07 -13.05 -0.80
N ALA A 90 5.93 -13.81 0.28
CA ALA A 90 7.03 -14.61 0.80
C ALA A 90 7.35 -15.73 -0.21
N GLY A 91 8.51 -15.63 -0.85
CA GLY A 91 9.03 -16.70 -1.69
C GLY A 91 9.86 -17.70 -0.90
N GLU A 92 10.24 -18.78 -1.56
CA GLU A 92 11.21 -19.74 -1.05
C GLU A 92 12.63 -19.13 -1.10
N ASN A 93 13.50 -19.50 -0.15
CA ASN A 93 14.95 -19.23 -0.19
C ASN A 93 15.38 -17.76 -0.38
N LYS A 94 15.15 -16.91 0.63
CA LYS A 94 15.60 -15.48 0.67
C LYS A 94 15.16 -14.65 -0.55
N THR A 95 14.12 -15.08 -1.26
CA THR A 95 13.60 -14.39 -2.44
C THR A 95 12.22 -13.82 -2.12
N TRP A 96 11.99 -12.56 -2.49
CA TRP A 96 10.66 -11.96 -2.49
C TRP A 96 10.03 -12.16 -3.86
N ILE A 97 8.91 -12.87 -3.90
CA ILE A 97 8.08 -12.95 -5.10
C ILE A 97 7.32 -11.63 -5.19
N VAL A 98 7.51 -10.88 -6.26
CA VAL A 98 6.78 -9.64 -6.52
C VAL A 98 5.59 -9.99 -7.41
N ARG A 99 4.38 -9.84 -6.85
CA ARG A 99 3.12 -9.98 -7.56
C ARG A 99 2.24 -8.79 -7.20
N HIS A 100 1.91 -7.97 -8.19
CA HIS A 100 1.06 -6.83 -7.93
C HIS A 100 -0.40 -7.28 -7.74
N PRO A 101 -1.12 -6.75 -6.73
CA PRO A 101 -2.52 -7.07 -6.55
C PRO A 101 -3.33 -6.58 -7.73
N ARG A 102 -4.08 -7.55 -8.23
CA ARG A 102 -5.21 -7.46 -9.12
C ARG A 102 -6.11 -6.25 -8.77
N TRP A 103 -6.68 -6.21 -7.58
CA TRP A 103 -7.64 -5.19 -7.14
C TRP A 103 -7.13 -3.75 -6.99
N ARG A 104 -5.84 -3.44 -7.19
CA ARG A 104 -5.31 -2.08 -6.96
C ARG A 104 -5.50 -1.21 -8.19
N SER A 105 -6.01 0.01 -7.99
CA SER A 105 -6.24 0.93 -9.10
C SER A 105 -4.97 1.16 -9.95
N PRO A 106 -5.10 1.27 -11.30
CA PRO A 106 -3.96 1.47 -12.20
C PRO A 106 -3.12 2.68 -11.83
N ARG A 107 -3.77 3.76 -11.35
CA ARG A 107 -3.11 4.97 -10.86
C ARG A 107 -2.17 4.67 -9.69
N LEU A 108 -2.65 3.98 -8.66
CA LEU A 108 -1.82 3.66 -7.49
C LEU A 108 -0.70 2.69 -7.86
N THR A 109 -0.98 1.71 -8.73
CA THR A 109 0.01 0.75 -9.24
C THR A 109 1.18 1.48 -9.91
N ARG A 110 0.89 2.41 -10.83
CA ARG A 110 1.92 3.22 -11.50
C ARG A 110 2.76 4.04 -10.52
N ILE A 111 2.13 4.68 -9.53
CA ILE A 111 2.83 5.47 -8.52
C ILE A 111 3.78 4.58 -7.70
N VAL A 112 3.27 3.44 -7.22
CA VAL A 112 4.04 2.47 -6.43
C VAL A 112 5.25 1.95 -7.20
N GLN A 113 5.06 1.56 -8.48
CA GLN A 113 6.14 1.08 -9.34
C GLN A 113 7.22 2.14 -9.57
N LYS A 114 6.83 3.40 -9.83
CA LYS A 114 7.78 4.52 -10.00
C LYS A 114 8.63 4.74 -8.75
N CYS A 115 8.01 4.77 -7.57
CA CYS A 115 8.74 4.91 -6.31
C CYS A 115 9.65 3.70 -6.07
N GLN A 116 9.17 2.49 -6.37
CA GLN A 116 9.94 1.26 -6.18
C GLN A 116 11.20 1.22 -7.04
N ALA A 117 11.11 1.64 -8.31
CA ALA A 117 12.26 1.69 -9.21
C ALA A 117 13.39 2.61 -8.71
N ILE A 118 13.07 3.66 -7.94
CA ILE A 118 14.08 4.51 -7.30
C ILE A 118 14.63 3.84 -6.02
N LEU A 119 13.77 3.23 -5.21
CA LEU A 119 14.21 2.50 -4.01
C LEU A 119 15.16 1.35 -4.35
N ASP A 120 14.87 0.60 -5.41
CA ASP A 120 15.71 -0.51 -5.86
C ASP A 120 17.10 -0.04 -6.29
N LYS A 121 17.22 1.18 -6.84
CA LYS A 121 18.52 1.80 -7.18
C LYS A 121 19.30 2.27 -5.95
N GLN A 122 18.63 2.58 -4.85
CA GLN A 122 19.26 3.04 -3.60
C GLN A 122 19.84 1.87 -2.78
N VAL A 123 19.32 0.66 -2.95
CA VAL A 123 19.77 -0.53 -2.22
C VAL A 123 20.98 -1.15 -2.94
N THR A 124 22.18 -0.64 -2.67
CA THR A 124 23.45 -1.15 -3.26
C THR A 124 24.38 -1.85 -2.27
N SER A 125 24.01 -1.97 -0.98
CA SER A 125 24.89 -2.53 0.06
C SER A 125 24.71 -4.04 0.28
N LYS A 126 25.79 -4.79 0.05
CA LYS A 126 25.98 -6.25 -0.05
C LYS A 126 25.68 -7.12 1.20
N ARG A 127 24.85 -6.71 2.15
CA ARG A 127 24.53 -7.57 3.32
C ARG A 127 23.10 -8.11 3.24
N ASN A 128 22.98 -9.34 2.74
CA ASN A 128 21.76 -10.16 2.81
C ASN A 128 20.50 -9.50 2.20
N SER A 129 20.64 -8.87 1.03
CA SER A 129 19.48 -8.42 0.27
C SER A 129 18.71 -9.64 -0.23
N HIS A 130 17.45 -9.74 0.20
CA HIS A 130 16.55 -10.68 -0.46
C HIS A 130 16.39 -10.23 -1.91
N VAL A 131 16.49 -11.16 -2.86
CA VAL A 131 16.33 -10.86 -4.28
C VAL A 131 14.84 -10.70 -4.56
N ARG A 132 14.44 -9.66 -5.28
CA ARG A 132 13.08 -9.49 -5.77
C ARG A 132 12.95 -10.19 -7.12
N GLN A 133 12.09 -11.20 -7.20
CA GLN A 133 11.77 -11.87 -8.45
C GLN A 133 10.37 -11.44 -8.88
N ASP A 134 10.31 -10.75 -10.02
CA ASP A 134 9.04 -10.51 -10.69
C ASP A 134 8.64 -11.77 -11.46
N THR A 135 7.43 -12.26 -11.20
CA THR A 135 6.91 -13.47 -11.85
C THR A 135 6.03 -13.14 -13.04
N GLY A 136 5.69 -11.85 -13.26
CA GLY A 136 4.71 -11.43 -14.26
C GLY A 136 3.27 -11.85 -13.92
N LEU A 137 3.06 -12.60 -12.83
CA LEU A 137 1.75 -13.08 -12.40
C LEU A 137 1.11 -12.09 -11.42
N LEU A 138 -0.18 -11.85 -11.59
CA LEU A 138 -0.96 -10.98 -10.71
C LEU A 138 -1.20 -11.68 -9.36
N SER A 139 -1.19 -10.96 -8.25
CA SER A 139 -1.38 -11.56 -6.91
C SER A 139 -2.82 -12.02 -6.67
N ASP A 140 -2.97 -13.17 -6.01
CA ASP A 140 -4.24 -13.79 -5.62
C ASP A 140 -4.77 -13.29 -4.25
N ARG A 141 -4.19 -12.21 -3.72
CA ARG A 141 -4.61 -11.63 -2.44
C ARG A 141 -6.06 -11.13 -2.51
N PRO A 142 -6.89 -11.39 -1.48
CA PRO A 142 -8.24 -10.88 -1.44
C PRO A 142 -8.26 -9.35 -1.44
N MET A 143 -9.30 -8.78 -2.07
CA MET A 143 -9.53 -7.34 -2.09
C MET A 143 -9.84 -6.82 -0.68
N PRO A 144 -9.21 -5.71 -0.24
CA PRO A 144 -9.59 -5.03 0.99
C PRO A 144 -10.97 -4.39 0.88
N THR A 145 -11.86 -4.62 1.85
CA THR A 145 -13.23 -4.07 1.88
C THR A 145 -13.30 -2.68 2.53
N ASP A 146 -12.30 -2.33 3.33
CA ASP A 146 -12.21 -1.12 4.15
C ASP A 146 -11.27 -0.07 3.51
N VAL A 147 -11.37 0.10 2.19
CA VAL A 147 -10.55 1.03 1.40
C VAL A 147 -11.43 1.81 0.44
N ALA A 148 -11.12 3.10 0.26
CA ALA A 148 -11.84 3.94 -0.69
C ALA A 148 -11.69 3.41 -2.13
N SER A 149 -12.78 3.46 -2.90
CA SER A 149 -12.86 2.94 -4.26
C SER A 149 -11.83 3.53 -5.22
N CYS A 150 -11.37 4.77 -5.00
CA CYS A 150 -10.33 5.40 -5.83
C CYS A 150 -8.97 4.68 -5.80
N TYR A 151 -8.73 3.83 -4.80
CA TYR A 151 -7.54 2.98 -4.71
C TYR A 151 -7.77 1.56 -5.21
N LEU A 152 -9.00 1.23 -5.56
CA LEU A 152 -9.41 -0.10 -6.03
C LEU A 152 -9.73 -0.05 -7.51
N ASP A 153 -9.48 -1.17 -8.18
CA ASP A 153 -10.00 -1.44 -9.51
C ASP A 153 -11.28 -2.26 -9.34
N VAL A 154 -12.45 -1.64 -9.54
CA VAL A 154 -13.75 -2.26 -9.27
C VAL A 154 -14.19 -3.24 -10.36
N ASP A 155 -13.59 -3.15 -11.56
CA ASP A 155 -13.84 -4.08 -12.66
C ASP A 155 -12.95 -5.33 -12.60
N TRP A 156 -12.12 -5.41 -11.56
CA TRP A 156 -11.15 -6.47 -11.33
C TRP A 156 -11.77 -7.89 -11.32
N GLU A 157 -12.97 -8.06 -10.79
CA GLU A 157 -13.64 -9.37 -10.71
C GLU A 157 -14.21 -9.86 -12.05
N ARG A 158 -14.33 -8.98 -13.05
CA ARG A 158 -14.90 -9.32 -14.38
C ARG A 158 -13.88 -9.95 -15.33
N GLY A 159 -12.67 -10.24 -14.87
CA GLY A 159 -11.54 -10.71 -15.69
C GLY A 159 -11.39 -12.23 -15.74
N ASP A 160 -12.29 -12.91 -16.44
CA ASP A 160 -12.04 -14.20 -17.11
C ASP A 160 -11.37 -13.99 -18.48
N GLY A 161 -10.41 -13.06 -18.56
CA GLY A 161 -9.68 -12.76 -19.79
C GLY A 161 -8.20 -13.07 -19.63
N SER A 162 -7.72 -14.08 -20.33
CA SER A 162 -6.32 -14.41 -20.58
C SER A 162 -5.41 -13.17 -20.77
N PRO A 163 -4.13 -13.20 -20.37
CA PRO A 163 -3.19 -12.14 -20.74
C PRO A 163 -3.05 -12.11 -22.27
N SER A 164 -3.70 -11.14 -22.90
CA SER A 164 -3.49 -10.82 -24.31
C SER A 164 -2.18 -10.04 -24.44
N GLY A 165 -1.22 -10.63 -25.14
CA GLY A 165 -0.38 -9.93 -26.10
C GLY A 165 0.63 -8.93 -25.54
N GLY A 166 1.76 -9.43 -25.08
CA GLY A 166 3.00 -8.68 -24.97
C GLY A 166 4.18 -9.61 -25.22
N GLU A 167 4.31 -10.09 -26.46
CA GLU A 167 5.45 -10.89 -26.93
C GLU A 167 6.72 -10.03 -26.94
N GLY A 168 7.37 -9.94 -25.78
CA GLY A 168 8.75 -9.49 -25.66
C GLY A 168 9.68 -10.70 -25.65
N SER A 169 9.96 -11.28 -26.81
CA SER A 169 11.04 -12.26 -26.97
C SER A 169 12.37 -11.63 -26.53
N PRO A 170 13.12 -12.17 -25.56
CA PRO A 170 14.54 -11.87 -25.48
C PRO A 170 15.24 -12.75 -26.53
N SER A 171 15.47 -12.21 -27.73
CA SER A 171 16.44 -12.82 -28.63
C SER A 171 17.82 -12.70 -27.99
N GLY A 172 18.28 -13.80 -27.39
CA GLY A 172 19.67 -13.99 -27.03
C GLY A 172 20.51 -13.94 -28.29
N GLY A 173 21.30 -12.86 -28.42
CA GLY A 173 22.33 -12.72 -29.43
C GLY A 173 23.61 -12.30 -28.71
N GLU A 174 24.37 -13.29 -28.29
CA GLU A 174 25.76 -13.11 -27.90
C GLU A 174 26.58 -12.88 -29.18
N GLY A 175 27.21 -11.71 -29.30
CA GLY A 175 28.05 -11.35 -30.43
C GLY A 175 28.91 -10.13 -30.10
N SER A 176 30.17 -10.40 -29.78
CA SER A 176 31.24 -9.45 -29.45
C SER A 176 31.47 -8.37 -30.54
N PRO A 177 32.07 -7.22 -30.18
CA PRO A 177 32.21 -6.08 -31.08
C PRO A 177 33.38 -6.28 -32.05
N SER A 178 33.12 -6.14 -33.36
CA SER A 178 34.18 -5.98 -34.36
C SER A 178 34.05 -4.61 -35.02
N GLY A 179 35.11 -3.82 -34.91
CA GLY A 179 35.19 -2.45 -35.40
C GLY A 179 34.93 -2.33 -36.90
N GLY A 180 34.30 -1.21 -37.25
CA GLY A 180 34.17 -0.72 -38.60
C GLY A 180 34.17 0.80 -38.54
N GLU A 181 35.30 1.40 -38.89
CA GLU A 181 35.40 2.83 -39.17
C GLU A 181 34.56 3.12 -40.44
N GLY A 182 33.60 4.03 -40.31
CA GLY A 182 32.74 4.44 -41.41
C GLY A 182 32.38 5.91 -41.25
N SER A 183 32.91 6.73 -42.16
CA SER A 183 32.79 8.18 -42.28
C SER A 183 31.35 8.73 -42.27
N PRO A 184 31.14 10.02 -41.94
CA PRO A 184 29.82 10.62 -41.84
C PRO A 184 29.25 10.93 -43.23
N SER A 185 28.04 10.45 -43.53
CA SER A 185 27.25 10.92 -44.66
C SER A 185 26.04 11.70 -44.16
N GLY A 186 25.94 12.94 -44.62
CA GLY A 186 24.90 13.88 -44.27
C GLY A 186 23.51 13.42 -44.69
N GLY A 187 22.54 13.72 -43.82
CA GLY A 187 21.13 13.68 -44.13
C GLY A 187 20.51 14.99 -43.68
N GLU A 188 20.43 15.95 -44.59
CA GLU A 188 19.63 17.16 -44.43
C GLU A 188 18.16 16.74 -44.53
N GLY A 189 17.43 16.83 -43.41
CA GLY A 189 15.99 16.60 -43.34
C GLY A 189 15.32 17.84 -42.78
N SER A 190 14.71 18.63 -43.67
CA SER A 190 13.96 19.86 -43.38
C SER A 190 12.84 19.67 -42.34
N PRO A 191 12.52 20.68 -41.52
CA PRO A 191 11.33 20.67 -40.68
C PRO A 191 10.08 21.01 -41.51
N SER A 192 9.12 20.10 -41.60
CA SER A 192 7.78 20.42 -42.08
C SER A 192 6.91 20.86 -40.90
N GLY A 193 6.43 22.11 -41.00
CA GLY A 193 5.50 22.70 -40.05
C GLY A 193 4.15 21.98 -40.05
N GLY A 194 3.67 21.66 -38.86
CA GLY A 194 2.29 21.31 -38.60
C GLY A 194 1.61 22.47 -37.89
N GLU A 195 0.97 23.34 -38.67
CA GLU A 195 0.00 24.32 -38.17
C GLU A 195 -1.33 23.60 -37.94
N GLY A 196 -1.94 23.80 -36.78
CA GLY A 196 -3.13 23.06 -36.36
C GLY A 196 -3.91 23.74 -35.24
N SER A 197 -4.44 24.92 -35.58
CA SER A 197 -5.67 25.57 -35.09
C SER A 197 -6.10 25.38 -33.63
N LEU A 198 -5.94 26.46 -32.86
CA LEU A 198 -6.81 26.84 -31.75
C LEU A 198 -8.26 26.95 -32.25
N SER A 199 -9.19 26.29 -31.56
CA SER A 199 -10.61 26.62 -31.62
C SER A 199 -11.06 27.05 -30.24
N GLU A 200 -11.16 28.36 -30.09
CA GLU A 200 -11.94 29.03 -29.06
C GLU A 200 -13.42 28.65 -29.25
N SER A 201 -14.08 28.27 -28.17
CA SER A 201 -15.53 28.41 -28.07
C SER A 201 -15.85 29.21 -26.82
N GLU A 202 -15.98 30.51 -27.03
CA GLU A 202 -16.76 31.38 -26.16
C GLU A 202 -18.25 31.04 -26.30
N GLY A 203 -18.96 31.01 -25.16
CA GLY A 203 -20.37 30.62 -25.10
C GLY A 203 -21.02 31.02 -23.78
N ASN A 204 -21.05 32.33 -23.53
CA ASN A 204 -21.95 33.14 -22.72
C ASN A 204 -22.82 32.55 -21.57
N LEU A 205 -22.55 33.12 -20.39
CA LEU A 205 -23.41 33.63 -19.32
C LEU A 205 -24.95 33.70 -19.54
N SER A 206 -25.69 33.10 -18.60
CA SER A 206 -26.77 33.74 -17.81
C SER A 206 -27.02 32.82 -16.58
N GLY A 207 -27.10 33.23 -15.32
CA GLY A 207 -27.53 34.49 -14.75
C GLY A 207 -28.89 34.26 -14.08
N VAL A 208 -28.95 34.46 -12.75
CA VAL A 208 -30.14 34.67 -11.89
C VAL A 208 -30.90 33.38 -11.44
N GLN A 209 -31.35 33.11 -10.20
CA GLN A 209 -31.55 33.81 -8.92
C GLN A 209 -31.47 32.74 -7.79
N LYS A 210 -30.73 32.91 -6.69
CA LYS A 210 -31.15 33.49 -5.39
C LYS A 210 -32.54 33.03 -4.91
N LEU A 211 -32.59 32.08 -3.98
CA LEU A 211 -33.51 32.11 -2.84
C LEU A 211 -32.82 31.51 -1.60
N ALA A 212 -32.71 32.34 -0.58
CA ALA A 212 -32.37 32.02 0.79
C ALA A 212 -33.64 32.22 1.63
N ALA A 213 -33.90 31.30 2.55
CA ALA A 213 -34.76 31.43 3.74
C ALA A 213 -34.44 30.17 4.58
N SER A 214 -33.86 30.30 5.79
CA SER A 214 -34.55 30.41 7.09
C SER A 214 -35.37 29.13 7.37
N GLU A 215 -35.35 28.44 8.51
CA GLU A 215 -35.21 28.78 9.92
C GLU A 215 -35.15 27.42 10.68
N THR A 216 -34.14 27.21 11.54
CA THR A 216 -34.22 26.95 13.01
C THR A 216 -34.83 25.61 13.51
N PRO A 217 -34.36 25.13 14.69
CA PRO A 217 -34.50 23.75 15.14
C PRO A 217 -35.77 23.54 15.99
N SER A 218 -36.22 22.30 16.11
CA SER A 218 -37.25 21.91 17.08
C SER A 218 -36.78 20.73 17.92
N GLU A 219 -36.70 20.99 19.22
CA GLU A 219 -36.59 20.02 20.30
C GLU A 219 -37.82 19.11 20.32
N SER A 220 -37.63 17.86 20.75
CA SER A 220 -38.64 17.17 21.54
C SER A 220 -37.93 16.21 22.49
N GLU A 221 -37.78 16.68 23.74
CA GLU A 221 -37.71 15.80 24.90
C GLU A 221 -39.00 14.99 24.97
N ILE A 222 -38.88 13.67 25.16
CA ILE A 222 -39.99 12.83 25.60
C ILE A 222 -39.54 12.18 26.89
N SER A 223 -40.02 12.76 27.99
CA SER A 223 -40.12 12.14 29.30
C SER A 223 -41.47 11.42 29.38
N SER A 224 -41.44 10.13 29.72
CA SER A 224 -42.52 9.33 30.32
C SER A 224 -41.80 8.10 30.88
N SER A 225 -41.61 7.88 32.18
CA SER A 225 -42.59 7.81 33.28
C SER A 225 -43.74 6.87 32.93
N GLU A 226 -43.59 5.58 33.26
CA GLU A 226 -44.69 4.76 33.79
C GLU A 226 -44.13 3.49 34.45
N GLU A 227 -44.62 3.29 35.69
CA GLU A 227 -44.69 2.12 36.59
C GLU A 227 -43.50 1.15 36.78
#